data_AF-A0A507EZB5-F1
#
_entry.id   AF-A0A507EZB5-F1
#
_cell.length_a   1.000
_cell.length_b   1.000
_cell.length_c   1.000
_cell.angle_alpha   90.00
_cell.angle_beta   90.00
_cell.angle_gamma   90.00
#
_symmetry.space_group_name_H-M   'P 1'
#
loop_
_entity.id
_entity.type
_entity.pdbx_description
1 polymer ?
#
loop_
_entity_poly.entity_id
_entity_poly.type
_entity_poly.pdbx_seq_one_letter_code
_entity_poly.pdbx_strand_id
1 'polypeptide(L)'
;MARIWRDGQCRDVKIYRLLSTGTVEEKIYQRQLTKISLSDALIDDKETGMNAFTSQELKDLFTLDENTECLTHDLLGCSCQKGIITSTTTTFTEKFSELKSWEHLSAGMVERLQEVDPVITSALSQEPALRNTISYIFHRAIRGGSLTST
;
A
#
# COMPACT_ATOMS: atom_id res chain seq x y z
N MET A 1 -4.93 12.79 0.18
CA MET A 1 -4.38 12.64 1.56
C MET A 1 -3.92 13.95 2.18
N ALA A 2 -3.50 14.94 1.38
CA ALA A 2 -3.19 16.31 1.83
C ALA A 2 -4.42 17.16 2.22
N ARG A 3 -5.46 16.58 2.86
CA ARG A 3 -6.63 17.34 3.35
C ARG A 3 -6.55 17.62 4.85
N ILE A 4 -6.05 16.65 5.63
CA ILE A 4 -5.97 16.73 7.10
C ILE A 4 -4.55 17.11 7.56
N TRP A 5 -3.52 16.66 6.83
CA TRP A 5 -2.14 17.08 7.05
C TRP A 5 -1.86 18.31 6.17
N ARG A 6 -1.89 19.50 6.79
CA ARG A 6 -1.72 20.83 6.20
C ARG A 6 -1.15 21.79 7.26
N ASP A 7 -0.67 22.94 6.81
CA ASP A 7 -0.27 24.03 7.69
C ASP A 7 -1.40 24.43 8.65
N GLY A 8 -1.04 24.63 9.92
CA GLY A 8 -2.00 24.88 11.01
C GLY A 8 -2.50 23.61 11.72
N GLN A 9 -2.09 22.41 11.29
CA GLN A 9 -2.35 21.19 12.05
C GLN A 9 -1.39 21.07 13.23
N CYS A 10 -1.93 21.14 14.45
CA CYS A 10 -1.15 21.04 15.69
C CYS A 10 -1.16 19.64 16.32
N ARG A 11 -1.85 18.67 15.71
CA ARG A 11 -1.99 17.31 16.23
C ARG A 11 -1.41 16.28 15.28
N ASP A 12 -0.94 15.17 15.84
CA ASP A 12 -0.49 14.03 15.05
C ASP A 12 -1.63 13.51 14.18
N VAL A 13 -1.36 13.39 12.88
CA VAL A 13 -2.34 12.90 11.89
C VAL A 13 -1.96 11.49 11.49
N LYS A 14 -2.92 10.57 11.62
CA LYS A 14 -2.83 9.20 11.11
C LYS A 14 -3.68 9.07 9.86
N ILE A 15 -3.10 8.50 8.81
CA ILE A 15 -3.78 8.30 7.54
C ILE A 15 -3.80 6.82 7.22
N TYR A 16 -5.00 6.26 7.13
CA TYR A 16 -5.20 4.86 6.81
C TYR A 16 -5.65 4.70 5.36
N ARG A 17 -5.04 3.75 4.67
CA ARG A 17 -5.51 3.26 3.38
C ARG A 17 -5.79 1.78 3.55
N LEU A 18 -7.05 1.41 3.48
CA LEU A 18 -7.48 0.01 3.55
C LEU A 18 -7.58 -0.53 2.13
N LEU A 19 -7.10 -1.75 1.94
CA LEU A 19 -7.11 -2.48 0.68
C LEU A 19 -7.45 -3.94 1.01
N SER A 20 -8.31 -4.56 0.21
CA SER A 20 -8.58 -5.99 0.34
C SER A 20 -7.51 -6.80 -0.41
N THR A 21 -6.76 -7.63 0.33
CA THR A 21 -5.67 -8.46 -0.21
C THR A 21 -6.12 -9.35 -1.35
N GLY A 22 -5.32 -9.41 -2.43
CA GLY A 22 -5.53 -10.29 -3.56
C GLY A 22 -6.72 -9.92 -4.45
N THR A 23 -7.46 -8.86 -4.11
CA THR A 23 -8.62 -8.41 -4.88
C THR A 23 -8.23 -7.39 -5.95
N VAL A 24 -9.22 -7.01 -6.76
CA VAL A 24 -9.12 -5.90 -7.71
C VAL A 24 -8.68 -4.58 -7.06
N GLU A 25 -9.01 -4.33 -5.78
CA GLU A 25 -8.60 -3.10 -5.08
C GLU A 25 -7.08 -2.99 -4.96
N GLU A 26 -6.41 -4.09 -4.60
CA GLU A 26 -4.97 -4.13 -4.47
C GLU A 26 -4.29 -4.00 -5.85
N LYS A 27 -4.82 -4.65 -6.89
CA LYS A 27 -4.31 -4.53 -8.27
C LYS A 27 -4.48 -3.12 -8.83
N ILE A 28 -5.60 -2.46 -8.55
CA ILE A 28 -5.81 -1.04 -8.90
C ILE A 28 -4.79 -0.16 -8.18
N TYR A 29 -4.56 -0.40 -6.89
CA TYR A 29 -3.57 0.37 -6.12
C TYR A 29 -2.16 0.23 -6.70
N GLN A 30 -1.74 -0.98 -7.05
CA GLN A 30 -0.46 -1.23 -7.72
C GLN A 30 -0.34 -0.45 -9.03
N ARG A 31 -1.40 -0.41 -9.85
CA ARG A 31 -1.42 0.39 -11.09
C ARG A 31 -1.32 1.90 -10.83
N GLN A 32 -1.94 2.42 -9.78
CA GLN A 32 -1.77 3.82 -9.36
C GLN A 32 -0.33 4.15 -8.96
N LEU A 33 0.41 3.17 -8.41
CA LEU A 33 1.82 3.30 -8.07
C LEU A 33 2.71 3.23 -9.32
N THR A 34 2.46 2.31 -10.26
CA THR A 34 3.20 2.20 -11.53
C THR A 34 2.82 3.28 -12.55
N LYS A 35 1.82 4.12 -12.25
CA LYS A 35 1.23 5.11 -13.17
C LYS A 35 0.60 4.47 -14.41
N ILE A 36 0.15 3.22 -14.32
CA ILE A 36 -0.63 2.59 -15.39
C ILE A 36 -2.07 3.11 -15.28
N SER A 37 -2.50 3.89 -16.27
CA SER A 37 -3.84 4.49 -16.31
C SER A 37 -4.92 3.43 -16.50
N LEU A 38 -5.96 3.45 -15.67
CA LEU A 38 -7.16 2.62 -15.85
C LEU A 38 -8.12 3.20 -16.90
N SER A 39 -8.08 4.53 -17.07
CA SER A 39 -9.07 5.29 -17.83
C SER A 39 -8.96 5.10 -19.34
N ASP A 40 -7.75 4.81 -19.84
CA ASP A 40 -7.49 4.68 -21.29
C ASP A 40 -8.00 3.35 -21.87
N ALA A 41 -8.26 2.36 -21.03
CA ALA A 41 -8.59 1.02 -21.48
C ALA A 41 -10.08 0.65 -21.33
N LEU A 42 -10.89 1.55 -20.76
CA LEU A 42 -12.35 1.39 -20.63
C LEU A 42 -13.14 2.24 -21.64
N ILE A 43 -12.46 3.07 -22.44
CA ILE A 43 -13.07 3.88 -23.50
C ILE A 43 -12.89 3.15 -24.82
N ASP A 44 -13.84 2.29 -25.18
CA ASP A 44 -13.95 1.74 -26.51
C ASP A 44 -14.70 2.74 -27.41
N ASP A 45 -13.94 3.60 -28.09
CA ASP A 45 -14.39 4.23 -29.34
C ASP A 45 -13.19 4.34 -30.30
N LYS A 46 -12.91 3.20 -30.94
CA LYS A 46 -12.38 3.04 -32.32
C LYS A 46 -11.02 3.61 -32.77
N GLU A 47 -10.25 4.42 -32.04
CA GLU A 47 -8.95 4.91 -32.61
C GLU A 47 -7.80 5.22 -31.61
N THR A 48 -7.46 4.36 -30.63
CA THR A 48 -6.20 4.57 -29.87
C THR A 48 -5.53 3.26 -29.43
N GLY A 49 -4.84 2.61 -30.37
CA GLY A 49 -4.18 1.30 -30.18
C GLY A 49 -2.86 1.28 -29.39
N MET A 50 -2.60 2.22 -28.48
CA MET A 50 -1.33 2.25 -27.72
C MET A 50 -1.47 1.95 -26.22
N ASN A 51 -2.67 2.05 -25.62
CA ASN A 51 -2.88 1.91 -24.17
C ASN A 51 -4.05 0.97 -23.79
N ALA A 52 -4.47 0.07 -24.68
CA ALA A 52 -5.51 -0.91 -24.37
C ALA A 52 -4.94 -2.04 -23.51
N PHE A 53 -5.64 -2.45 -22.44
CA PHE A 53 -5.28 -3.64 -21.68
C PHE A 53 -5.19 -4.83 -22.62
N THR A 54 -4.12 -5.61 -22.51
CA THR A 54 -4.12 -6.95 -23.10
C THR A 54 -5.22 -7.79 -22.45
N SER A 55 -5.76 -8.78 -23.18
CA SER A 55 -6.73 -9.70 -22.58
C SER A 55 -6.19 -10.43 -21.35
N GLN A 56 -4.87 -10.58 -21.25
CA GLN A 56 -4.21 -11.15 -20.08
C GLN A 56 -4.22 -10.19 -18.89
N GLU A 57 -3.99 -8.90 -19.10
CA GLU A 57 -4.04 -7.87 -18.05
C GLU A 57 -5.45 -7.64 -17.50
N LEU A 58 -6.48 -7.71 -18.36
CA LEU A 58 -7.87 -7.67 -17.91
C LEU A 58 -8.22 -8.88 -17.04
N LYS A 59 -7.82 -10.08 -17.48
CA LYS A 59 -8.01 -11.30 -16.69
C LYS A 59 -7.30 -11.21 -15.35
N ASP A 60 -6.05 -10.73 -15.35
CA ASP A 60 -5.32 -10.53 -14.11
C ASP A 60 -6.05 -9.51 -13.21
N LEU A 61 -6.51 -8.37 -13.73
CA LEU A 61 -7.20 -7.35 -12.94
C LEU A 61 -8.41 -7.88 -12.16
N PHE A 62 -9.15 -8.83 -12.74
CA PHE A 62 -10.34 -9.44 -12.13
C PHE A 62 -10.10 -10.81 -11.48
N THR A 63 -8.87 -11.30 -11.43
CA THR A 63 -8.51 -12.55 -10.74
C THR A 63 -8.28 -12.27 -9.26
N LEU A 64 -8.98 -13.02 -8.39
CA LEU A 64 -8.76 -13.06 -6.95
C LEU A 64 -7.56 -13.97 -6.63
N ASP A 65 -6.63 -13.48 -5.82
CA ASP A 65 -5.54 -14.29 -5.26
C ASP A 65 -5.78 -14.54 -3.76
N GLU A 66 -6.02 -15.80 -3.38
CA GLU A 66 -6.31 -16.18 -1.99
C GLU A 66 -5.07 -16.69 -1.24
N ASN A 67 -3.93 -16.86 -1.94
CA ASN A 67 -2.75 -17.55 -1.40
C ASN A 67 -1.61 -16.59 -0.99
N THR A 68 -1.88 -15.28 -0.98
CA THR A 68 -0.92 -14.25 -0.60
C THR A 68 -1.35 -13.51 0.67
N GLU A 69 -0.39 -13.19 1.53
CA GLU A 69 -0.60 -12.26 2.64
C GLU A 69 -0.65 -10.80 2.14
N CYS A 70 0.07 -10.49 1.05
CA CYS A 70 0.04 -9.20 0.38
C CYS A 70 0.64 -9.27 -1.03
N LEU A 71 -0.20 -9.18 -2.05
CA LEU A 71 0.24 -9.23 -3.44
C LEU A 71 1.23 -8.09 -3.76
N THR A 72 1.01 -6.91 -3.17
CA THR A 72 1.88 -5.74 -3.39
C THR A 72 3.28 -5.98 -2.84
N HIS A 73 3.41 -6.69 -1.72
CA HIS A 73 4.69 -7.05 -1.15
C HIS A 73 5.42 -8.09 -2.02
N ASP A 74 4.70 -9.07 -2.53
CA ASP A 74 5.28 -10.11 -3.41
C ASP A 74 5.87 -9.49 -4.68
N LEU A 75 5.15 -8.53 -5.28
CA LEU A 75 5.60 -7.80 -6.46
C LEU A 75 6.78 -6.86 -6.20
N LEU A 76 6.93 -6.36 -4.97
CA LEU A 76 8.06 -5.49 -4.59
C LEU A 76 9.41 -6.23 -4.59
N GLY A 77 9.39 -7.58 -4.57
CA GLY A 77 10.60 -8.41 -4.45
C GLY A 77 11.46 -7.96 -3.27
N CYS A 78 10.81 -7.64 -2.15
CA CYS A 78 11.49 -7.10 -0.98
C CYS A 78 12.29 -8.20 -0.28
N SER A 79 13.51 -7.89 0.14
CA SER A 79 14.33 -8.81 0.96
C SER A 79 14.00 -8.69 2.46
N CYS A 80 12.80 -8.21 2.80
CA CYS A 80 12.41 -8.07 4.19
C CYS A 80 12.01 -9.44 4.77
N GLN A 81 12.54 -9.77 5.94
CA GLN A 81 12.24 -11.05 6.58
C GLN A 81 11.07 -10.86 7.54
N LYS A 82 9.84 -10.91 7.00
CA LYS A 82 8.57 -10.74 7.75
C LYS A 82 8.52 -9.47 8.61
N GLY A 83 9.22 -8.40 8.20
CA GLY A 83 9.17 -7.09 8.83
C GLY A 83 10.47 -6.52 9.39
N ILE A 84 11.61 -7.06 8.93
CA ILE A 84 12.93 -6.43 9.08
C ILE A 84 13.51 -6.22 7.69
N ILE A 85 13.74 -4.97 7.31
CA ILE A 85 14.32 -4.60 6.01
C ILE A 85 15.83 -4.87 6.08
N THR A 86 16.31 -5.90 5.37
CA THR A 86 17.69 -6.36 5.50
C THR A 86 18.67 -5.67 4.52
N SER A 87 18.19 -5.15 3.39
CA SER A 87 19.01 -4.36 2.44
C SER A 87 18.17 -3.86 1.25
N THR A 88 18.29 -2.58 0.89
CA THR A 88 17.59 -1.96 -0.24
C THR A 88 18.46 -1.98 -1.49
N THR A 89 18.20 -2.88 -2.45
CA THR A 89 18.82 -2.77 -3.79
C THR A 89 17.90 -3.35 -4.86
N THR A 90 17.05 -2.52 -5.48
CA THR A 90 16.49 -2.82 -6.83
C THR A 90 15.88 -1.56 -7.46
N THR A 91 16.16 -1.37 -8.75
CA THR A 91 15.65 -0.35 -9.66
C THR A 91 14.17 -0.61 -9.99
N PHE A 92 13.26 0.06 -9.29
CA PHE A 92 11.84 0.15 -9.65
C PHE A 92 11.40 1.62 -9.63
N THR A 93 10.25 1.92 -10.24
CA THR A 93 9.69 3.28 -10.30
C THR A 93 9.70 3.99 -8.94
N GLU A 94 9.88 5.32 -8.91
CA GLU A 94 10.08 6.10 -7.68
C GLU A 94 9.03 5.82 -6.59
N LYS A 95 7.76 5.59 -6.97
CA LYS A 95 6.68 5.27 -6.03
C LYS A 95 6.76 3.86 -5.43
N PHE A 96 7.17 2.86 -6.22
CA PHE A 96 7.44 1.52 -5.69
C PHE A 96 8.67 1.53 -4.79
N SER A 97 9.67 2.34 -5.13
CA SER A 97 10.85 2.56 -4.30
C SER A 97 10.50 3.20 -2.95
N GLU A 98 9.54 4.13 -2.92
CA GLU A 98 9.00 4.64 -1.66
C GLU A 98 8.36 3.52 -0.84
N LEU A 99 7.45 2.73 -1.41
CA LEU A 99 6.76 1.67 -0.66
C LEU A 99 7.73 0.59 -0.14
N LYS A 100 8.83 0.34 -0.86
CA LYS A 100 9.92 -0.55 -0.44
C LYS A 100 10.69 -0.02 0.79
N SER A 101 10.73 1.30 0.98
CA SER A 101 11.41 1.94 2.12
C SER A 101 10.54 2.02 3.38
N TRP A 102 9.25 1.68 3.29
CA TRP A 102 8.34 1.71 4.42
C TRP A 102 8.57 0.50 5.33
N GLU A 103 8.18 0.62 6.59
CA GLU A 103 8.15 -0.50 7.50
C GLU A 103 7.07 -1.49 7.05
N HIS A 104 7.45 -2.76 7.00
CA HIS A 104 6.64 -3.85 6.50
C HIS A 104 6.25 -4.70 7.70
N LEU A 105 4.97 -4.96 7.92
CA LEU A 105 4.50 -5.75 9.06
C LEU A 105 3.53 -6.82 8.55
N SER A 106 3.90 -8.08 8.72
CA SER A 106 3.00 -9.22 8.44
C SER A 106 1.98 -9.40 9.57
N ALA A 107 0.87 -10.11 9.30
CA ALA A 107 -0.15 -10.45 10.30
C ALA A 107 0.42 -11.07 11.59
N GLY A 108 1.53 -11.83 11.48
CA GLY A 108 2.22 -12.42 12.64
C GLY A 108 2.96 -11.41 13.54
N MET A 109 3.07 -10.14 13.14
CA MET A 109 3.75 -9.07 13.87
C MET A 109 2.80 -7.99 14.41
N VAL A 110 1.50 -8.27 14.52
CA VAL A 110 0.50 -7.32 15.06
C VAL A 110 0.88 -6.77 16.44
N GLU A 111 1.63 -7.50 17.25
CA GLU A 111 2.15 -6.99 18.55
C GLU A 111 3.08 -5.78 18.38
N ARG A 112 3.87 -5.72 17.29
CA ARG A 112 4.71 -4.54 16.98
C ARG A 112 3.87 -3.32 16.57
N LEU A 113 2.59 -3.49 16.23
CA LEU A 113 1.69 -2.35 16.00
C LEU A 113 1.45 -1.55 17.27
N GLN A 114 1.62 -2.15 18.47
CA GLN A 114 1.50 -1.44 19.75
C GLN A 114 2.43 -0.23 19.81
N GLU A 115 3.64 -0.34 19.25
CA GLU A 115 4.63 0.73 19.21
C GLU A 115 4.37 1.74 18.08
N VAL A 116 3.69 1.30 17.02
CA VAL A 116 3.50 2.07 15.78
C VAL A 116 2.22 2.92 15.81
N ASP A 117 1.11 2.35 16.26
CA ASP A 117 -0.17 3.04 16.32
C ASP A 117 -1.08 2.53 17.46
N PRO A 118 -1.26 3.31 18.54
CA PRO A 118 -2.10 2.90 19.67
C PRO A 118 -3.59 2.83 19.30
N VAL A 119 -4.05 3.54 18.26
CA VAL A 119 -5.46 3.56 17.85
C VAL A 119 -5.82 2.26 17.16
N ILE A 120 -5.05 1.86 16.14
CA ILE A 120 -5.27 0.54 15.49
C ILE A 120 -5.10 -0.58 16.51
N THR A 121 -4.06 -0.50 17.33
CA THR A 121 -3.77 -1.52 18.35
C THR A 121 -4.92 -1.68 19.35
N SER A 122 -5.45 -0.56 19.86
CA SER A 122 -6.55 -0.60 20.82
C SER A 122 -7.83 -1.12 20.17
N ALA A 123 -8.10 -0.80 18.91
CA ALA A 123 -9.23 -1.36 18.15
C ALA A 123 -9.08 -2.89 17.96
N LEU A 124 -7.89 -3.36 17.55
CA LEU A 124 -7.58 -4.79 17.39
C LEU A 124 -7.58 -5.56 18.72
N SER A 125 -7.37 -4.89 19.84
CA SER A 125 -7.39 -5.52 21.17
C SER A 125 -8.79 -5.64 21.75
N GLN A 126 -9.69 -4.72 21.40
CA GLN A 126 -11.10 -4.77 21.81
C GLN A 126 -11.90 -5.79 20.97
N GLU A 127 -11.60 -5.89 19.68
CA GLU A 127 -12.31 -6.76 18.74
C GLU A 127 -11.39 -7.87 18.20
N PRO A 128 -11.38 -9.06 18.82
CA PRO A 128 -10.50 -10.15 18.40
C PRO A 128 -10.81 -10.67 16.99
N ALA A 129 -12.03 -10.46 16.48
CA ALA A 129 -12.40 -10.78 15.10
C ALA A 129 -11.57 -10.01 14.07
N LEU A 130 -11.16 -8.78 14.38
CA LEU A 130 -10.38 -7.93 13.47
C LEU A 130 -8.91 -8.34 13.38
N ARG A 131 -8.39 -9.09 14.37
CA ARG A 131 -6.99 -9.54 14.39
C ARG A 131 -6.65 -10.45 13.22
N ASN A 132 -7.61 -11.25 12.78
CA ASN A 132 -7.43 -12.14 11.63
C ASN A 132 -7.82 -11.48 10.29
N THR A 133 -8.32 -10.23 10.32
CA THR A 133 -8.75 -9.51 9.13
C THR A 133 -7.59 -8.76 8.46
N ILE A 134 -6.60 -8.31 9.24
CA ILE A 134 -5.45 -7.57 8.70
C ILE A 134 -4.32 -8.55 8.39
N SER A 135 -4.11 -8.78 7.10
CA SER A 135 -3.07 -9.66 6.56
C SER A 135 -1.67 -9.00 6.54
N TYR A 136 -1.61 -7.70 6.23
CA TYR A 136 -0.35 -7.00 6.04
C TYR A 136 -0.48 -5.48 6.22
N ILE A 137 0.59 -4.83 6.69
CA ILE A 137 0.65 -3.38 6.88
C ILE A 137 1.94 -2.81 6.30
N PHE A 138 1.79 -1.77 5.50
CA PHE A 138 2.87 -0.84 5.16
C PHE A 138 2.74 0.40 6.05
N HIS A 139 3.78 0.70 6.83
CA HIS A 139 3.80 1.83 7.75
C HIS A 139 4.94 2.80 7.42
N ARG A 140 4.65 4.11 7.47
CA ARG A 140 5.66 5.16 7.44
C ARG A 140 5.24 6.29 8.36
N ALA A 141 6.14 6.68 9.24
CA ALA A 141 6.03 7.91 10.00
C ALA A 141 6.77 9.04 9.26
N ILE A 142 6.08 10.15 9.03
CA ILE A 142 6.71 11.39 8.55
C ILE A 142 6.85 12.27 9.78
N ARG A 143 8.07 12.35 10.33
CA ARG A 143 8.37 13.37 11.34
C ARG A 143 8.40 14.71 10.63
N GLY A 144 7.62 15.67 11.11
CA GLY A 144 7.62 17.02 10.56
C GLY A 144 9.05 17.56 10.58
N GLY A 145 9.71 17.58 9.42
CA GLY A 145 10.85 18.45 9.23
C GLY A 145 10.34 19.87 9.47
N SER A 146 11.06 20.62 10.29
CA SER A 146 10.85 22.05 10.47
C SER A 146 10.52 22.67 9.11
N LEU A 147 9.31 23.19 8.95
CA LEU A 147 8.98 24.12 7.88
C LEU A 147 9.76 25.42 8.15
N THR A 148 11.08 25.38 8.07
CA THR A 148 11.87 26.60 7.91
C THR A 148 11.79 26.99 6.45
N SER A 149 10.89 27.94 6.18
CA SER A 149 11.11 29.12 5.35
C SER A 149 12.25 29.00 4.31
N THR A 150 11.94 29.07 3.02
CA THR A 150 12.20 30.26 2.17
C THR A 150 11.37 30.16 0.90
#